data_AF-A0A1R1MGA7-F1
#
_entry.id   AF-A0A1R1MGA7-F1
#
_cell.length_a   1.000
_cell.length_b   1.000
_cell.length_c   1.000
_cell.angle_alpha   90.00
_cell.angle_beta   90.00
_cell.angle_gamma   90.00
#
_symmetry.space_group_name_H-M   'P 1'
#
loop_
_entity.id
_entity.type
_entity.pdbx_description
1 polymer ?
#
loop_
_entity_poly.entity_id
_entity_poly.type
_entity_poly.pdbx_seq_one_letter_code
_entity_poly.pdbx_strand_id
1 'polypeptide(L)'
;MNDITYKNFTLRVLTDGLKLLIIDDSNKVLHEIEPPDNSGFYFPVVTEIDGPCVIVCFDQDHKINERTDWRFTVDITTGRIERKCPWV
;
A
#
# COMPACT_ATOMS: atom_id res chain seq x y z
N MET A 1 -1.65 -10.81 9.00
CA MET A 1 -2.21 -10.60 7.64
C MET A 1 -3.12 -9.40 7.74
N ASN A 2 -2.85 -8.36 6.97
CA ASN A 2 -3.57 -7.10 7.03
C ASN A 2 -4.33 -6.93 5.72
N ASP A 3 -5.60 -7.33 5.74
CA ASP A 3 -6.50 -7.24 4.59
C ASP A 3 -7.44 -6.04 4.75
N ILE A 4 -7.61 -5.26 3.69
CA ILE A 4 -8.58 -4.17 3.62
C ILE A 4 -9.41 -4.33 2.37
N THR A 5 -10.73 -4.37 2.54
CA THR A 5 -11.68 -4.32 1.43
C THR A 5 -12.10 -2.89 1.18
N TYR A 6 -12.02 -2.45 -0.07
CA TYR A 6 -12.52 -1.16 -0.52
C TYR A 6 -13.23 -1.33 -1.87
N LYS A 7 -14.53 -0.98 -1.90
CA LYS A 7 -15.41 -1.22 -3.05
C LYS A 7 -15.32 -2.70 -3.48
N ASN A 8 -14.96 -2.96 -4.72
CA ASN A 8 -14.87 -4.28 -5.33
C ASN A 8 -13.43 -4.82 -5.30
N PHE A 9 -12.57 -4.30 -4.42
CA PHE A 9 -11.17 -4.71 -4.32
C PHE A 9 -10.81 -5.09 -2.89
N THR A 10 -9.95 -6.09 -2.76
CA THR A 10 -9.28 -6.46 -1.52
C THR A 10 -7.79 -6.19 -1.67
N LEU A 11 -7.25 -5.41 -0.75
CA LEU A 11 -5.84 -5.13 -0.61
C LEU A 11 -5.30 -6.07 0.47
N ARG A 12 -4.33 -6.91 0.11
CA ARG A 12 -3.72 -7.87 1.03
C ARG A 12 -2.24 -7.65 1.10
N VAL A 13 -1.77 -7.30 2.30
CA VAL A 13 -0.34 -7.31 2.61
C VAL A 13 0.05 -8.70 3.13
N LEU A 14 1.01 -9.34 2.47
CA LEU A 14 1.51 -10.65 2.87
C LEU A 14 2.20 -10.57 4.23
N THR A 15 2.32 -11.72 4.91
CA THR A 15 2.82 -11.81 6.29
C THR A 15 4.27 -11.35 6.44
N ASP A 16 5.07 -11.42 5.38
CA ASP A 16 6.44 -10.92 5.31
C ASP A 16 6.51 -9.40 5.05
N GLY A 17 5.38 -8.76 4.73
CA GLY A 17 5.31 -7.37 4.30
C GLY A 17 5.96 -7.12 2.94
N LEU A 18 6.51 -8.13 2.25
CA LEU A 18 7.28 -7.90 1.03
C LEU A 18 6.39 -7.72 -0.20
N LYS A 19 5.10 -8.05 -0.08
CA LYS A 19 4.16 -7.96 -1.19
C LYS A 19 2.80 -7.42 -0.78
N LEU A 20 2.27 -6.60 -1.68
CA LEU A 20 0.90 -6.15 -1.68
C LEU A 20 0.18 -6.78 -2.87
N LEU A 21 -0.93 -7.46 -2.59
CA LEU A 21 -1.83 -7.99 -3.60
C LEU A 21 -3.05 -7.07 -3.73
N ILE A 22 -3.40 -6.73 -4.97
CA ILE A 22 -4.68 -6.12 -5.31
C ILE A 22 -5.54 -7.21 -5.91
N ILE A 23 -6.62 -7.54 -5.23
CA ILE A 23 -7.52 -8.66 -5.57
C ILE A 23 -8.88 -8.07 -5.91
N ASP A 24 -9.53 -8.53 -6.99
CA ASP A 24 -10.90 -8.13 -7.31
C ASP A 24 -11.96 -8.89 -6.50
N ASP A 25 -13.23 -8.56 -6.70
CA ASP A 25 -14.39 -9.19 -6.05
C ASP A 25 -14.57 -10.68 -6.40
N SER A 26 -13.93 -11.13 -7.48
CA SER A 26 -13.90 -12.51 -7.94
C SER A 26 -12.72 -13.29 -7.33
N ASN A 27 -12.01 -12.71 -6.36
CA ASN A 27 -10.79 -13.23 -5.74
C ASN A 27 -9.62 -13.41 -6.72
N LYS A 28 -9.62 -12.73 -7.87
CA LYS A 28 -8.51 -12.76 -8.81
C LYS A 28 -7.47 -11.71 -8.41
N VAL A 29 -6.20 -12.11 -8.34
CA VAL A 29 -5.09 -11.17 -8.20
C VAL A 29 -4.95 -10.38 -9.51
N LEU A 30 -5.20 -9.08 -9.43
CA LEU A 30 -5.02 -8.14 -10.53
C LEU A 30 -3.57 -7.65 -10.59
N HIS A 31 -3.00 -7.32 -9.44
CA HIS A 31 -1.64 -6.81 -9.31
C HIS A 31 -0.94 -7.41 -8.10
N GLU A 32 0.35 -7.66 -8.25
CA GLU A 32 1.28 -8.05 -7.19
C GLU A 32 2.43 -7.05 -7.20
N ILE A 33 2.59 -6.34 -6.10
CA ILE A 33 3.49 -5.19 -6.00
C ILE A 33 4.50 -5.47 -4.92
N GLU A 34 5.77 -5.21 -5.23
CA GLU A 34 6.90 -5.23 -4.30
C GLU A 34 7.27 -3.79 -3.92
N PRO A 35 7.74 -3.55 -2.69
CA PRO A 35 8.18 -2.23 -2.29
C PRO A 35 9.46 -1.83 -3.04
N PRO A 36 9.63 -0.55 -3.43
CA PRO A 36 10.76 -0.10 -4.25
C PRO A 36 12.15 -0.24 -3.61
N ASP A 37 12.26 -0.16 -2.27
CA ASP A 37 13.55 0.04 -1.57
C ASP A 37 13.84 -1.02 -0.50
N ASN A 38 13.37 -2.27 -0.69
CA ASN A 38 13.40 -3.36 0.33
C ASN A 38 12.67 -3.02 1.64
N SER A 39 11.93 -1.91 1.65
CA SER A 39 11.17 -1.41 2.77
C SER A 39 9.77 -2.03 2.76
N GLY A 40 9.52 -3.03 3.59
CA GLY A 40 8.25 -3.77 3.57
C GLY A 40 6.99 -2.90 3.63
N PHE A 41 5.87 -3.43 3.15
CA PHE A 41 4.51 -2.99 3.44
C PHE A 41 4.08 -3.47 4.83
N TYR A 42 3.67 -2.56 5.72
CA TYR A 42 3.28 -2.93 7.09
C TYR A 42 1.79 -2.77 7.36
N PHE A 43 1.21 -1.65 6.94
CA PHE A 43 -0.22 -1.39 7.08
C PHE A 43 -0.70 -0.73 5.81
N PRO A 44 -1.63 -1.34 5.06
CA PRO A 44 -2.36 -0.61 4.04
C PRO A 44 -3.35 0.34 4.73
N VAL A 45 -3.52 1.55 4.20
CA VAL A 45 -4.65 2.44 4.53
C VAL A 45 -5.16 2.98 3.23
N VAL A 46 -6.48 2.97 3.03
CA VAL A 46 -7.11 3.53 1.83
C VAL A 46 -7.51 4.98 2.09
N THR A 47 -6.99 5.91 1.28
CA THR A 47 -7.43 7.32 1.28
C THR A 47 -7.76 7.79 -0.14
N GLU A 48 -8.73 8.69 -0.30
CA GLU A 48 -9.13 9.27 -1.59
C GLU A 48 -8.46 10.64 -1.83
N ILE A 49 -7.17 10.79 -1.52
CA ILE A 49 -6.55 12.13 -1.54
C ILE A 49 -6.25 12.62 -2.97
N ASP A 50 -6.12 11.75 -3.98
CA ASP A 50 -5.87 12.16 -5.38
C ASP A 50 -6.34 11.10 -6.41
N GLY A 51 -7.48 10.43 -6.18
CA GLY A 51 -8.00 9.39 -7.06
C GLY A 51 -8.30 8.06 -6.37
N PRO A 52 -8.56 6.97 -7.13
CA PRO A 52 -9.41 5.87 -6.69
C PRO A 52 -8.86 4.96 -5.58
N CYS A 53 -7.61 5.11 -5.12
CA CYS A 53 -7.13 4.57 -3.85
C CYS A 53 -5.68 4.99 -3.60
N VAL A 54 -5.38 5.59 -2.46
CA VAL A 54 -4.02 5.74 -1.95
C VAL A 54 -3.80 4.64 -0.92
N ILE A 55 -2.86 3.73 -1.17
CA ILE A 55 -2.40 2.69 -0.22
C ILE A 55 -1.16 3.23 0.48
N VAL A 56 -1.33 3.76 1.70
CA VAL A 56 -0.20 4.16 2.56
C VAL A 56 0.43 2.89 3.09
N CYS A 57 1.75 2.75 3.01
CA CYS A 57 2.52 1.73 3.73
C CYS A 57 3.78 2.37 4.31
N PHE A 58 4.17 1.90 5.50
CA PHE A 58 5.14 2.55 6.36
C PHE A 58 6.35 1.65 6.58
N ASP A 59 7.57 2.14 6.38
CA ASP A 59 8.78 1.42 6.80
C ASP A 59 8.96 1.47 8.33
N GLN A 60 9.38 0.35 8.89
CA GLN A 60 9.58 0.14 10.32
C GLN A 60 10.74 0.97 10.89
N ASP A 61 11.78 1.25 10.08
CA ASP A 61 12.98 1.98 10.48
C ASP A 61 12.85 3.50 10.29
N HIS A 62 11.79 3.97 9.63
CA HIS A 62 11.58 5.38 9.28
C HIS A 62 10.45 6.05 10.07
N LYS A 63 10.52 5.96 11.41
CA LYS A 63 9.67 6.75 12.31
C LYS A 63 10.45 7.94 12.86
N ILE A 64 10.16 9.15 12.38
CA ILE A 64 10.59 10.38 13.05
C ILE A 64 9.45 10.83 13.97
N ASN A 65 9.68 10.85 15.28
CA ASN A 65 8.68 11.26 16.28
C ASN A 65 7.34 10.51 16.16
N GLU A 66 7.39 9.18 16.05
CA GLU A 66 6.21 8.30 15.92
C GLU A 66 5.38 8.52 14.63
N ARG A 67 5.81 9.44 13.75
CA ARG A 67 5.21 9.68 12.44
C ARG A 67 6.11 9.09 11.37
N THR A 68 5.50 8.47 10.37
CA THR A 68 6.27 7.88 9.27
C THR A 68 6.86 8.98 8.40
N ASP A 69 8.15 8.82 8.09
CA ASP A 69 8.95 9.77 7.31
C ASP A 69 8.72 9.68 5.80
N TRP A 70 7.95 8.69 5.32
CA TRP A 70 7.45 8.59 3.94
C TRP A 70 6.26 7.64 3.85
N ARG A 71 5.52 7.72 2.73
CA ARG A 71 4.45 6.79 2.37
C ARG A 71 4.54 6.36 0.92
N PHE A 72 4.07 5.17 0.60
CA PHE A 72 3.75 4.82 -0.77
C PHE A 72 2.34 5.28 -1.15
N THR A 73 2.12 5.49 -2.44
CA THR A 73 0.79 5.60 -3.05
C THR A 73 0.74 4.56 -4.15
N VAL A 74 -0.33 3.77 -4.17
CA VAL A 74 -0.51 2.69 -5.12
C VAL A 74 -1.84 2.89 -5.82
N ASP A 75 -1.80 3.06 -7.13
CA ASP A 75 -3.00 3.12 -7.95
C ASP A 75 -3.54 1.71 -8.17
N ILE A 76 -4.76 1.45 -7.68
CA ILE A 76 -5.38 0.12 -7.75
C ILE A 76 -5.73 -0.33 -9.18
N THR A 77 -5.90 0.61 -10.11
CA THR A 77 -6.29 0.32 -11.49
C THR A 77 -5.08 -0.06 -12.33
N THR A 78 -3.98 0.67 -12.15
CA THR A 78 -2.75 0.50 -12.94
C THR A 78 -1.69 -0.33 -12.23
N GLY A 79 -1.81 -0.55 -10.93
CA GLY A 79 -0.78 -1.19 -10.09
C GLY A 79 0.45 -0.30 -9.87
N ARG A 80 0.42 0.96 -10.32
CA ARG A 80 1.56 1.88 -10.23
C ARG A 80 1.82 2.27 -8.79
N ILE A 81 3.07 2.14 -8.36
CA ILE A 81 3.56 2.57 -7.04
C ILE A 81 4.40 3.85 -7.16
N GLU A 82 4.16 4.79 -6.25
CA GLU A 82 4.95 6.00 -6.10
C GLU A 82 5.35 6.22 -4.65
N ARG A 83 6.63 6.57 -4.43
CA ARG A 83 7.12 7.01 -3.13
C ARG A 83 6.78 8.49 -2.94
N LYS A 84 6.12 8.83 -1.82
CA LYS A 84 5.77 10.21 -1.44
C LYS A 84 6.40 10.56 -0.09
N CYS A 85 7.04 11.73 -0.02
CA CYS A 85 7.41 12.31 1.28
C CYS A 85 6.13 12.82 1.99
N PRO A 86 6.00 12.69 3.32
CA PRO A 86 4.84 13.12 4.08
C PRO A 86 4.93 14.59 4.52
N TRP A 87 6.04 15.28 4.18
CA TRP A 87 6.37 16.62 4.66
C TRP A 87 6.61 17.63 3.53
N VAL A 88 5.81 17.57 2.45
CA VAL A 88 5.74 18.65 1.46
C VAL A 88 4.38 19.32 1.53
#